data_AF-A0A7R9AYZ3-F1
#
_entry.id   AF-A0A7R9AYZ3-F1
#
_cell.length_a   1.000
_cell.length_b   1.000
_cell.length_c   1.000
_cell.angle_alpha   90.00
_cell.angle_beta   90.00
_cell.angle_gamma   90.00
#
_symmetry.space_group_name_H-M   'P 1'
#
loop_
_entity.id
_entity.type
_entity.pdbx_description
1 polymer ?
#
loop_
_entity_poly.entity_id
_entity_poly.type
_entity_poly.pdbx_seq_one_letter_code
_entity_poly.pdbx_strand_id
1 'polypeptide(L)'
;MKRYLHFNELVDFDSETFTNLPSLERLFLHNNKLQRIPSGAFKNMESLKRLRLDSNALVCDCEMVWLVKMLQAKQKTTQAAATCQYPIAMQGKSLASMSEHDFHCSQYTALHQLSLQLTQI
;
A
#
# COMPACT_ATOMS: atom_id res chain seq x y z
N MET A 1 -7.40 10.97 -16.54
CA MET A 1 -7.76 9.59 -16.98
C MET A 1 -8.16 8.71 -15.78
N LYS A 2 -8.92 7.62 -15.95
CA LYS A 2 -9.39 6.76 -14.84
C LYS A 2 -9.19 5.27 -15.13
N ARG A 3 -8.92 4.46 -14.10
CA ARG A 3 -8.91 2.98 -14.14
C ARG A 3 -9.80 2.44 -13.03
N TYR A 4 -10.69 1.53 -13.40
CA TYR A 4 -11.67 0.89 -12.53
C TYR A 4 -11.34 -0.60 -12.47
N LEU A 5 -10.83 -1.06 -11.33
CA LEU A 5 -10.43 -2.45 -11.08
C LEU A 5 -11.07 -2.97 -9.77
N HIS A 6 -12.07 -2.27 -9.26
CA HIS A 6 -12.74 -2.56 -8.00
C HIS A 6 -13.84 -3.64 -8.15
N PHE A 7 -14.23 -4.29 -7.06
CA PHE A 7 -15.14 -5.45 -7.05
C PHE A 7 -14.65 -6.61 -7.93
N ASN A 8 -13.37 -6.93 -7.83
CA ASN A 8 -12.79 -8.11 -8.46
C ASN A 8 -12.13 -8.99 -7.38
N GLU A 9 -11.36 -9.98 -7.82
CA GLU A 9 -10.65 -10.90 -6.94
C GLU A 9 -9.13 -10.71 -7.00
N LEU A 10 -8.66 -9.49 -7.30
CA LEU A 10 -7.24 -9.21 -7.45
C LEU A 10 -6.50 -9.46 -6.13
N VAL A 11 -5.49 -10.34 -6.14
CA VAL A 11 -4.70 -10.72 -4.96
C VAL A 11 -3.36 -9.98 -4.92
N ASP A 12 -2.78 -9.73 -6.09
CA ASP A 12 -1.52 -9.01 -6.29
C ASP A 12 -1.51 -8.28 -7.63
N PHE A 13 -0.44 -7.54 -7.88
CA PHE A 13 -0.08 -6.97 -9.17
C PHE A 13 1.40 -6.59 -9.15
N ASP A 14 2.04 -6.43 -10.30
CA ASP A 14 3.45 -6.03 -10.37
C ASP A 14 3.66 -4.55 -10.11
N SER A 15 4.80 -4.16 -9.53
CA SER A 15 5.18 -2.76 -9.28
C SER A 15 5.19 -1.89 -10.54
N GLU A 16 5.34 -2.49 -11.72
CA GLU A 16 5.35 -1.80 -13.01
C GLU A 16 3.97 -1.67 -13.67
N THR A 17 2.93 -2.27 -13.09
CA THR A 17 1.59 -2.36 -13.71
C THR A 17 1.00 -0.97 -14.07
N PHE A 18 1.31 0.06 -13.29
CA PHE A 18 0.78 1.41 -13.48
C PHE A 18 1.83 2.46 -13.86
N THR A 19 3.09 2.08 -14.07
CA THR A 19 4.20 3.04 -14.28
C THR A 19 4.08 3.81 -15.60
N ASN A 20 3.47 3.21 -16.62
CA ASN A 20 3.27 3.80 -17.94
C ASN A 20 1.98 4.63 -18.06
N LEU A 21 1.35 5.03 -16.94
CA LEU A 21 0.11 5.79 -16.90
C LEU A 21 0.24 7.16 -16.20
N PRO A 22 1.13 8.07 -16.64
CA PRO A 22 1.42 9.33 -15.94
C PRO A 22 0.22 10.28 -15.85
N SER A 23 -0.70 10.22 -16.82
CA SER A 23 -1.93 11.03 -16.87
C SER A 23 -3.10 10.41 -16.09
N LEU A 24 -2.88 9.32 -15.34
CA LEU A 24 -3.93 8.70 -14.55
C LEU A 24 -4.28 9.54 -13.33
N GLU A 25 -5.55 9.91 -13.21
CA GLU A 25 -6.05 10.76 -12.13
C GLU A 25 -6.84 9.98 -11.08
N ARG A 26 -7.42 8.84 -11.46
CA ARG A 26 -8.26 8.04 -10.57
C ARG A 26 -7.94 6.56 -10.73
N LEU A 27 -7.59 5.92 -9.64
CA LEU A 27 -7.35 4.48 -9.56
C LEU A 27 -8.23 3.88 -8.47
N PHE A 28 -9.12 2.98 -8.87
CA PHE A 28 -10.05 2.30 -7.99
C PHE A 28 -9.71 0.81 -7.91
N LEU A 29 -9.15 0.38 -6.78
CA LEU A 29 -8.74 -1.00 -6.46
C LEU A 29 -9.48 -1.56 -5.22
N HIS A 30 -10.38 -0.78 -4.61
CA HIS A 30 -11.20 -1.23 -3.48
C HIS A 30 -12.06 -2.46 -3.78
N ASN A 31 -12.47 -3.21 -2.77
CA ASN A 31 -13.21 -4.47 -2.91
C ASN A 31 -12.46 -5.48 -3.79
N ASN A 32 -11.24 -5.79 -3.39
CA ASN A 32 -10.40 -6.86 -3.93
C ASN A 32 -9.80 -7.67 -2.77
N LYS A 33 -8.84 -8.54 -3.05
CA LYS A 33 -8.18 -9.43 -2.10
C LYS A 33 -6.71 -9.04 -1.84
N LEU A 34 -6.34 -7.79 -2.14
CA LEU A 34 -4.96 -7.31 -2.01
C LEU A 34 -4.52 -7.33 -0.54
N GLN A 35 -3.37 -7.91 -0.27
CA GLN A 35 -2.73 -7.87 1.04
C GLN A 35 -1.56 -6.90 1.10
N ARG A 36 -0.82 -6.81 0.00
CA ARG A 36 0.37 -5.97 -0.14
C ARG A 36 0.20 -5.06 -1.35
N ILE A 37 0.83 -3.89 -1.27
CA ILE A 37 1.01 -3.01 -2.41
C ILE A 37 2.50 -3.00 -2.72
N PRO A 38 2.92 -3.41 -3.93
CA PRO A 38 4.32 -3.43 -4.30
C PRO A 38 4.97 -2.05 -4.13
N SER A 39 6.16 -2.02 -3.56
CA SER A 39 6.91 -0.77 -3.39
C SER A 39 7.09 -0.06 -4.73
N GLY A 40 6.78 1.24 -4.76
CA GLY A 40 6.93 2.04 -5.96
C GLY A 40 5.85 1.87 -7.03
N ALA A 41 4.80 1.06 -6.77
CA ALA A 41 3.67 0.85 -7.69
C ALA A 41 3.04 2.15 -8.24
N PHE A 42 3.17 3.25 -7.50
CA PHE A 42 2.58 4.56 -7.82
C PHE A 42 3.61 5.67 -8.04
N LYS A 43 4.90 5.33 -8.23
CA LYS A 43 6.03 6.28 -8.27
C LYS A 43 5.89 7.36 -9.35
N ASN A 44 5.31 7.04 -10.51
CA ASN A 44 5.20 7.95 -11.66
C ASN A 44 3.78 8.51 -11.88
N MET A 45 2.89 8.38 -10.89
CA MET A 45 1.50 8.81 -11.01
C MET A 45 1.32 10.25 -10.55
N GLU A 46 1.92 11.19 -11.27
CA GLU A 46 1.93 12.62 -10.92
C GLU A 46 0.53 13.23 -10.94
N SER A 47 -0.32 12.81 -11.89
CA SER A 47 -1.68 13.33 -12.06
C SER A 47 -2.70 12.72 -11.08
N LEU A 48 -2.29 11.83 -10.17
CA LEU A 48 -3.22 11.06 -9.34
C LEU A 48 -3.95 11.96 -8.34
N LYS A 49 -5.27 12.04 -8.47
CA LYS A 49 -6.17 12.82 -7.59
C LYS A 49 -6.98 11.95 -6.65
N ARG A 50 -7.24 10.69 -7.02
CA ARG A 50 -8.02 9.76 -6.18
C ARG A 50 -7.49 8.33 -6.24
N LEU A 51 -7.25 7.75 -5.07
CA LEU A 51 -6.82 6.37 -4.89
C LEU A 51 -7.76 5.66 -3.90
N ARG A 52 -8.32 4.52 -4.29
CA ARG A 52 -9.15 3.69 -3.40
C ARG A 52 -8.55 2.29 -3.31
N LEU A 53 -8.10 1.92 -2.11
CA LEU A 53 -7.51 0.64 -1.74
C LEU A 53 -8.19 0.01 -0.52
N ASP A 54 -9.12 0.71 0.13
CA ASP A 54 -9.95 0.18 1.21
C ASP A 54 -10.76 -1.05 0.78
N SER A 55 -11.36 -1.75 1.74
CA SER A 55 -12.10 -3.00 1.46
C SER A 55 -11.21 -4.03 0.72
N ASN A 56 -9.95 -4.09 1.12
CA ASN A 56 -8.96 -5.12 0.78
C ASN A 56 -8.41 -5.72 2.09
N ALA A 57 -7.62 -6.77 1.99
CA ALA A 57 -7.00 -7.43 3.13
C ALA A 57 -5.62 -6.85 3.49
N LEU A 58 -5.46 -5.51 3.43
CA LEU A 58 -4.15 -4.86 3.55
C LEU A 58 -3.46 -5.20 4.88
N VAL A 59 -2.23 -5.70 4.78
CA VAL A 59 -1.33 -5.97 5.90
C VAL A 59 -0.48 -4.73 6.15
N CYS A 60 -0.72 -4.08 7.29
CA CYS A 60 -0.06 -2.87 7.72
C CYS A 60 1.11 -3.21 8.65
N ASP A 61 2.20 -3.64 8.06
CA ASP A 61 3.48 -3.83 8.73
C ASP A 61 4.55 -2.91 8.13
N CYS A 62 5.82 -3.21 8.39
CA CYS A 62 6.95 -2.39 7.99
C CYS A 62 7.13 -2.23 6.49
N GLU A 63 6.66 -3.19 5.69
CA GLU A 63 6.70 -3.04 4.24
C GLU A 63 5.64 -2.05 3.74
N MET A 64 4.64 -1.70 4.55
CA MET A 64 3.61 -0.72 4.18
C MET A 64 4.04 0.73 4.44
N VAL A 65 5.16 0.96 5.14
CA VAL A 65 5.63 2.30 5.51
C VAL A 65 5.86 3.20 4.30
N TRP A 66 6.34 2.66 3.17
CA TRP A 66 6.54 3.45 1.94
C TRP A 66 5.21 4.06 1.44
N LEU A 67 4.12 3.30 1.55
CA LEU A 67 2.81 3.74 1.07
C LEU A 67 2.29 4.86 1.97
N VAL A 68 2.43 4.72 3.29
CA VAL A 68 2.11 5.78 4.25
C VAL A 68 2.87 7.06 3.93
N LYS A 69 4.19 6.98 3.74
CA LYS A 69 5.03 8.14 3.37
C LYS A 69 4.56 8.80 2.08
N MET A 70 4.23 8.00 1.06
CA MET A 70 3.74 8.50 -0.22
C MET A 70 2.38 9.21 -0.05
N LEU A 71 1.46 8.60 0.70
CA LEU A 71 0.13 9.18 0.97
C LEU A 71 0.23 10.49 1.76
N GLN A 72 1.09 10.55 2.76
CA GLN A 72 1.38 11.79 3.51
C GLN A 72 1.95 12.88 2.60
N ALA A 73 2.96 12.55 1.78
CA ALA A 73 3.55 13.51 0.84
C ALA A 73 2.54 14.07 -0.17
N LYS A 74 1.53 13.27 -0.55
CA LYS A 74 0.46 13.65 -1.48
C LYS A 74 -0.85 14.05 -0.80
N GLN A 75 -0.92 14.20 0.51
CA GLN A 75 -2.19 14.41 1.24
C GLN A 75 -2.99 15.64 0.78
N LYS A 76 -2.30 16.66 0.24
CA LYS A 76 -2.93 17.90 -0.26
C LYS A 76 -3.50 17.76 -1.67
N THR A 77 -2.97 16.83 -2.47
CA THR A 77 -3.26 16.72 -3.91
C THR A 77 -3.99 15.43 -4.28
N THR A 78 -3.85 14.37 -3.48
CA THR A 78 -4.46 13.07 -3.71
C THR A 78 -5.37 12.69 -2.54
N GLN A 79 -6.65 12.48 -2.85
CA GLN A 79 -7.59 11.88 -1.90
C GLN A 79 -7.42 10.36 -1.92
N ALA A 80 -6.89 9.80 -0.83
CA ALA A 80 -6.71 8.36 -0.69
C ALA A 80 -7.65 7.78 0.36
N ALA A 81 -8.22 6.61 0.08
CA ALA A 81 -8.80 5.76 1.11
C ALA A 81 -8.12 4.39 1.03
N ALA A 82 -7.50 3.99 2.13
CA ALA A 82 -6.81 2.74 2.29
C ALA A 82 -6.86 2.38 3.77
N THR A 83 -7.36 1.19 4.08
CA THR A 83 -7.66 0.77 5.45
C THR A 83 -6.97 -0.55 5.73
N CYS A 84 -6.30 -0.63 6.87
CA CYS A 84 -5.65 -1.85 7.33
C CYS A 84 -6.70 -2.91 7.67
N GLN A 85 -6.46 -4.14 7.23
CA GLN A 85 -7.18 -5.32 7.69
C GLN A 85 -6.37 -6.09 8.74
N TYR A 86 -5.05 -6.12 8.56
CA TYR A 86 -4.11 -6.78 9.46
C TYR A 86 -2.95 -5.85 9.82
N PRO A 87 -2.26 -6.07 10.96
CA PRO A 87 -2.68 -6.94 12.05
C PRO A 87 -4.00 -6.45 12.70
N ILE A 88 -4.66 -7.30 13.50
CA ILE A 88 -5.96 -6.96 14.12
C ILE A 88 -5.89 -5.66 14.94
N ALA A 89 -4.76 -5.38 15.61
CA ALA A 89 -4.53 -4.12 16.34
C ALA A 89 -4.56 -2.86 15.45
N MET A 90 -4.46 -3.02 14.13
CA MET A 90 -4.52 -1.95 13.14
C MET A 90 -5.79 -2.04 12.29
N GLN A 91 -6.65 -3.04 12.48
CA GLN A 91 -7.85 -3.22 11.69
C GLN A 91 -8.73 -1.97 11.73
N GLY A 92 -9.16 -1.51 10.56
CA GLY A 92 -10.00 -0.31 10.42
C GLY A 92 -9.24 1.02 10.44
N LYS A 93 -7.94 1.04 10.78
CA LYS A 93 -7.14 2.28 10.76
C LYS A 93 -6.85 2.71 9.32
N SER A 94 -6.95 4.02 9.06
CA SER A 94 -6.70 4.61 7.75
C SER A 94 -5.21 4.88 7.54
N LEU A 95 -4.63 4.27 6.50
CA LEU A 95 -3.22 4.50 6.13
C LEU A 95 -2.92 5.96 5.81
N ALA A 96 -3.92 6.73 5.35
CA ALA A 96 -3.76 8.14 5.01
C ALA A 96 -3.61 9.06 6.23
N SER A 97 -4.00 8.61 7.43
CA SER A 97 -3.89 9.39 8.68
C SER A 97 -2.80 8.87 9.62
N MET A 98 -2.12 7.79 9.25
CA MET A 98 -1.07 7.15 10.05
C MET A 98 0.31 7.73 9.73
N SER A 99 1.29 7.37 10.54
CA SER A 99 2.70 7.71 10.42
C SER A 99 3.59 6.47 10.48
N GLU A 100 4.85 6.58 10.08
CA GLU A 100 5.81 5.46 10.16
C GLU A 100 6.01 4.92 11.58
N HIS A 101 5.82 5.78 12.59
CA HIS A 101 6.00 5.41 14.00
C HIS A 101 4.93 4.42 14.49
N ASP A 102 3.77 4.37 13.82
CA ASP A 102 2.68 3.45 14.15
C ASP A 102 3.01 1.99 13.82
N PHE A 103 4.09 1.73 13.06
CA PHE A 103 4.41 0.40 12.51
C PHE A 103 5.46 -0.38 13.30
N HIS A 104 5.95 0.15 14.44
CA HIS A 104 6.84 -0.54 15.40
C HIS A 104 7.98 -1.38 14.76
N CYS A 105 8.65 -0.83 13.74
CA CYS A 105 9.52 -1.60 12.83
C CYS A 105 10.85 -2.08 13.37
N SER A 106 11.21 -1.71 14.59
CA SER A 106 12.46 -2.11 15.24
C SER A 106 12.58 -3.60 15.53
N GLN A 107 11.48 -4.38 15.45
CA GLN A 107 11.49 -5.83 15.70
C GLN A 107 11.65 -6.68 14.43
N TYR A 108 11.46 -6.10 13.24
CA TYR A 108 11.56 -6.83 11.97
C TYR A 108 13.00 -7.10 11.54
N THR A 109 13.95 -6.22 11.87
CA THR A 109 15.38 -6.39 11.52
C THR A 109 15.98 -7.65 12.16
N ALA A 110 15.59 -8.01 13.38
CA ALA A 110 16.07 -9.20 14.06
C ALA A 110 15.54 -10.51 13.44
N LEU A 111 14.25 -10.56 13.07
CA LEU A 111 13.65 -11.74 12.46
C LEU A 111 14.07 -11.93 11.00
N HIS A 112 14.21 -10.86 10.23
CA HIS A 112 14.68 -10.93 8.84
C HIS A 112 16.17 -11.31 8.76
N GLN A 113 17.00 -10.89 9.73
CA GLN A 113 18.39 -11.36 9.85
C GLN A 113 18.46 -12.87 10.18
N LEU A 114 17.58 -13.37 11.05
CA LEU A 114 17.52 -14.80 11.38
C LEU A 114 17.05 -15.65 10.19
N SER A 115 16.06 -15.20 9.42
CA SER A 115 15.59 -15.95 8.24
C SER A 115 16.64 -16.03 7.13
N LEU A 116 17.44 -14.97 6.93
CA LEU A 116 18.53 -14.97 5.93
C LEU A 116 19.70 -15.89 6.33
N GLN A 117 19.95 -16.08 7.63
CA GLN A 117 20.98 -17.01 8.13
C GLN A 117 20.58 -18.48 7.96
N LEU A 118 19.29 -18.80 8.05
CA LEU A 118 18.78 -20.17 7.91
C LEU A 118 18.68 -20.64 6.45
N THR A 119 18.63 -19.71 5.48
CA THR A 119 18.66 -20.02 4.04
C THR A 119 20.06 -20.24 3.47
N GLN A 120 21.11 -20.11 4.29
CA GLN A 120 22.52 -20.33 3.92
C GLN A 120 23.12 -21.61 4.52
N ILE A 121 22.29 -22.54 5.00
CA ILE A 121 22.70 -23.86 5.50
C ILE A 121 22.09 -24.95 4.62
#